data_AF-A0ABD1V962-F1
#
_entry.id   AF-A0ABD1V962-F1
#
_cell.length_a   1.000
_cell.length_b   1.000
_cell.length_c   1.000
_cell.angle_alpha   90.00
_cell.angle_beta   90.00
_cell.angle_gamma   90.00
#
_symmetry.space_group_name_H-M   'P 1'
#
loop_
_entity.id
_entity.type
_entity.pdbx_description
1 polymer ?
#
loop_
_entity_poly.entity_id
_entity_poly.type
_entity_poly.pdbx_seq_one_letter_code
_entity_poly.pdbx_strand_id
1 'polypeptide(L)'
;MDTRKTSIRILMFPWLAHGHISPVLELAKRLANRNFFIYVCSSPINLDSIRTKLSEKESISIKLVELHIPASPELPPNYHTTNGLPHNLMPALKKALDTARPSFSNTLKTLKPDLVLYDYLHPWAAGGGYVTEYSGGSIFLPPVQLHVLTFFMRF
;
A
#
# COMPACT_ATOMS: atom_id res chain seq x y z
N MET A 1 7.29 -12.77 33.49
CA MET A 1 7.74 -12.12 32.24
C MET A 1 6.53 -12.03 31.32
N ASP A 2 6.08 -10.82 31.03
CA ASP A 2 4.88 -10.54 30.22
C ASP A 2 5.22 -10.82 28.74
N THR A 3 5.01 -12.04 28.26
CA THR A 3 5.19 -12.38 26.84
C THR A 3 4.00 -11.87 26.04
N ARG A 4 3.82 -10.54 25.98
CA ARG A 4 2.99 -9.95 24.93
C ARG A 4 3.73 -10.22 23.62
N LYS A 5 3.25 -11.22 22.89
CA LYS A 5 3.72 -11.53 21.55
C LYS A 5 3.49 -10.25 20.71
N THR A 6 4.54 -9.47 20.49
CA THR A 6 4.46 -8.24 19.70
C THR A 6 3.98 -8.61 18.30
N SER A 7 2.84 -8.07 17.90
CA SER A 7 2.30 -8.31 16.56
C SER A 7 3.23 -7.67 15.53
N ILE A 8 3.66 -8.46 14.53
CA ILE A 8 4.50 -7.98 13.43
C ILE A 8 3.68 -6.97 12.62
N ARG A 9 4.24 -5.77 12.42
CA ARG A 9 3.63 -4.67 11.68
C ARG A 9 4.08 -4.69 10.23
N ILE A 10 3.13 -4.78 9.32
CA ILE A 10 3.40 -4.83 7.88
C ILE A 10 2.79 -3.60 7.22
N LEU A 11 3.56 -2.85 6.45
CA LEU A 11 3.02 -1.82 5.58
C LEU A 11 2.89 -2.36 4.16
N MET A 12 1.70 -2.21 3.58
CA MET A 12 1.38 -2.61 2.22
C MET A 12 1.12 -1.38 1.35
N PHE A 13 1.81 -1.30 0.22
CA PHE A 13 1.73 -0.17 -0.71
C PHE A 13 1.49 -0.66 -2.16
N PRO A 14 0.22 -1.01 -2.50
CA PRO A 14 -0.16 -1.45 -3.84
C PRO A 14 -0.17 -0.30 -4.84
N TRP A 15 -0.02 -0.60 -6.13
CA TRP A 15 -0.28 0.37 -7.19
C TRP A 15 -1.72 0.91 -7.10
N LEU A 16 -1.93 2.17 -7.48
CA LEU A 16 -3.20 2.91 -7.32
C LEU A 16 -4.35 2.42 -8.22
N ALA A 17 -4.27 1.17 -8.71
CA ALA A 17 -5.27 0.52 -9.53
C ALA A 17 -6.03 -0.55 -8.74
N HIS A 18 -7.32 -0.67 -9.00
CA HIS A 18 -8.19 -1.64 -8.33
C HIS A 18 -7.68 -3.08 -8.43
N GLY A 19 -7.14 -3.47 -9.59
CA GLY A 19 -6.59 -4.81 -9.83
C GLY A 19 -5.39 -5.16 -8.94
N HIS A 20 -4.68 -4.16 -8.41
CA HIS A 20 -3.57 -4.35 -7.47
C HIS A 20 -4.03 -4.19 -6.02
N ILE A 21 -4.94 -3.25 -5.76
CA ILE A 21 -5.48 -2.99 -4.41
C ILE A 21 -6.29 -4.18 -3.89
N SER A 22 -7.17 -4.76 -4.72
CA SER A 22 -8.05 -5.85 -4.31
C SER A 22 -7.31 -7.09 -3.77
N PRO A 23 -6.33 -7.68 -4.48
CA PRO A 23 -5.59 -8.83 -3.96
C PRO A 23 -4.74 -8.50 -2.73
N VAL A 24 -4.16 -7.29 -2.66
CA VAL A 24 -3.41 -6.84 -1.48
C VAL A 24 -4.32 -6.68 -0.27
N LEU A 25 -5.55 -6.18 -0.45
CA LEU A 25 -6.53 -6.07 0.62
C LEU A 25 -6.96 -7.46 1.14
N GLU A 26 -7.17 -8.43 0.24
CA GLU A 26 -7.48 -9.81 0.64
C GLU A 26 -6.32 -10.43 1.44
N LEU A 27 -5.08 -10.22 1.00
CA LEU A 27 -3.89 -10.63 1.76
C LEU A 27 -3.83 -9.96 3.13
N ALA A 28 -4.10 -8.65 3.21
CA ALA A 28 -4.14 -7.90 4.46
C ALA A 28 -5.13 -8.52 5.46
N LYS A 29 -6.34 -8.86 5.00
CA LYS A 29 -7.38 -9.52 5.83
C LYS A 29 -6.92 -10.87 6.37
N ARG A 30 -6.29 -11.70 5.53
CA ARG A 30 -5.77 -13.01 5.94
C ARG A 30 -4.64 -12.89 6.96
N LEU A 31 -3.71 -11.96 6.77
CA LEU A 31 -2.62 -11.73 7.71
C LEU A 31 -3.13 -11.13 9.02
N ALA A 32 -4.08 -10.20 8.96
CA ALA A 32 -4.75 -9.66 10.13
C ALA A 32 -5.38 -10.76 11.01
N ASN A 33 -5.98 -11.79 10.40
CA ASN A 33 -6.51 -12.95 11.11
C ASN A 33 -5.43 -13.86 11.73
N ARG A 34 -4.16 -13.71 11.33
CA ARG A 34 -3.00 -14.46 11.85
C ARG A 34 -2.14 -13.64 12.82
N ASN A 35 -2.75 -12.65 13.50
CA ASN A 35 -2.10 -11.82 14.51
C ASN A 35 -0.99 -10.89 13.95
N PHE A 36 -1.08 -10.49 12.69
CA PHE A 36 -0.30 -9.38 12.12
C PHE A 36 -1.07 -8.07 12.20
N PHE A 37 -0.35 -6.96 12.33
CA PHE A 37 -0.92 -5.62 12.28
C PHE A 37 -0.58 -5.00 10.93
N ILE A 38 -1.59 -4.57 10.18
CA ILE A 38 -1.41 -4.16 8.79
C ILE A 38 -1.66 -2.67 8.64
N TYR A 39 -0.77 -1.99 7.93
CA TYR A 39 -0.99 -0.66 7.37
C TYR A 39 -1.21 -0.79 5.87
N VAL A 40 -2.33 -0.30 5.36
CA VAL A 40 -2.56 -0.20 3.91
C VAL A 40 -2.38 1.26 3.51
N CYS A 41 -1.32 1.54 2.75
CA CYS A 41 -0.99 2.87 2.29
C CYS A 41 -1.51 3.09 0.86
N SER A 42 -2.28 4.16 0.63
CA SER A 42 -2.77 4.53 -0.71
C SER A 42 -3.21 6.00 -0.75
N SER A 43 -3.68 6.47 -1.91
CA SER A 43 -4.28 7.79 -2.04
C SER A 43 -5.62 7.88 -1.30
N PRO A 44 -6.05 9.07 -0.84
CA PRO A 44 -7.33 9.24 -0.12
C PRO A 44 -8.53 8.64 -0.86
N ILE A 45 -8.66 8.89 -2.16
CA ILE A 45 -9.75 8.35 -2.99
C ILE A 45 -9.79 6.82 -3.03
N ASN A 46 -8.63 6.15 -3.06
CA ASN A 46 -8.58 4.70 -3.01
C ASN A 46 -8.89 4.18 -1.60
N LEU A 47 -8.45 4.88 -0.56
CA LEU A 47 -8.73 4.51 0.83
C LEU A 47 -10.21 4.60 1.16
N ASP A 48 -10.95 5.55 0.60
CA ASP A 48 -12.41 5.61 0.74
C ASP A 48 -13.07 4.34 0.22
N SER A 49 -12.64 3.84 -0.95
CA SER A 49 -13.13 2.57 -1.50
C SER A 49 -12.69 1.35 -0.69
N ILE A 50 -11.50 1.38 -0.06
CA ILE A 50 -11.03 0.28 0.78
C ILE A 50 -11.81 0.24 2.10
N ARG A 51 -12.10 1.41 2.68
CA ARG A 51 -12.79 1.53 3.97
C ARG A 51 -14.16 0.84 3.94
N THR A 52 -14.90 0.97 2.84
CA THR A 52 -16.22 0.33 2.69
C THR A 52 -16.15 -1.20 2.57
N LYS A 53 -14.97 -1.75 2.29
CA LYS A 53 -14.73 -3.21 2.18
C LYS A 53 -14.19 -3.83 3.47
N LEU A 54 -13.92 -3.03 4.49
CA LEU A 54 -13.45 -3.50 5.79
C LEU A 54 -14.61 -3.61 6.76
N SER A 55 -14.71 -4.74 7.44
CA SER A 55 -15.55 -4.90 8.62
C SER A 55 -14.95 -4.16 9.82
N GLU A 56 -15.77 -3.94 10.85
CA GLU A 56 -15.31 -3.35 12.11
C GLU A 56 -14.18 -4.17 12.75
N LYS A 57 -14.29 -5.50 12.71
CA LYS A 57 -13.25 -6.42 13.21
C LYS A 57 -11.93 -6.26 12.46
N GLU A 58 -11.97 -6.21 11.13
CA GLU A 58 -10.76 -6.01 10.32
C GLU A 58 -10.15 -4.63 10.56
N SER A 59 -10.96 -3.61 10.81
CA SER A 59 -10.49 -2.23 11.06
C SER A 59 -9.71 -2.07 12.38
N ILE A 60 -9.75 -3.07 13.27
CA ILE A 60 -8.93 -3.09 14.50
C ILE A 60 -7.45 -3.34 14.14
N SER A 61 -7.19 -4.31 13.27
CA SER A 61 -5.85 -4.80 12.90
C SER A 61 -5.36 -4.28 11.55
N ILE A 62 -6.23 -3.69 10.73
CA ILE A 62 -5.89 -3.07 9.44
C ILE A 62 -6.14 -1.56 9.56
N LYS A 63 -5.08 -0.77 9.46
CA LYS A 63 -5.14 0.70 9.46
C LYS A 63 -4.84 1.25 8.07
N LEU A 64 -5.63 2.23 7.66
CA LEU A 64 -5.46 2.92 6.39
C LEU A 64 -4.53 4.11 6.59
N VAL A 65 -3.57 4.29 5.69
CA VAL A 65 -2.55 5.33 5.78
C VAL A 65 -2.56 6.16 4.50
N GLU A 66 -2.94 7.42 4.64
CA GLU A 66 -3.03 8.35 3.51
C GLU A 66 -1.67 8.74 2.97
N LEU A 67 -1.45 8.43 1.69
CA LEU A 67 -0.36 8.97 0.91
C LEU A 67 -0.84 10.24 0.21
N HIS A 68 -0.29 11.37 0.64
CA HIS A 68 -0.60 12.66 0.05
C HIS A 68 0.20 12.83 -1.25
N ILE A 69 -0.54 12.77 -2.37
CA ILE A 69 0.00 13.05 -3.71
C ILE A 69 -0.31 14.52 -4.02
N PRO A 70 0.66 15.32 -4.48
CA PRO A 70 0.42 16.71 -4.84
C PRO A 70 -0.59 16.80 -5.98
N ALA A 71 -1.68 17.54 -5.76
CA ALA A 71 -2.67 17.82 -6.79
C ALA A 71 -2.15 18.87 -7.77
N SER A 72 -2.58 18.77 -9.03
CA SER A 72 -2.35 19.78 -10.07
C SER A 72 -3.64 20.04 -10.86
N PRO A 73 -3.73 21.12 -11.65
CA PRO A 73 -4.91 21.35 -12.50
C PRO A 73 -5.22 20.20 -13.46
N GLU A 74 -4.18 19.51 -13.95
CA GLU A 74 -4.29 18.35 -14.84
C GLU A 74 -4.57 17.05 -14.07
N LEU A 75 -4.19 16.98 -12.79
CA LEU A 75 -4.32 15.81 -11.94
C LEU A 75 -4.90 16.21 -10.56
N PRO A 76 -6.20 16.53 -10.49
CA PRO A 76 -6.88 16.79 -9.23
C PRO A 76 -6.97 15.53 -8.35
N PRO A 77 -7.33 15.66 -7.06
CA PRO A 77 -7.34 14.54 -6.11
C PRO A 77 -8.18 13.33 -6.54
N ASN A 78 -9.26 13.54 -7.30
CA ASN A 78 -10.10 12.48 -7.84
C ASN A 78 -9.41 11.64 -8.94
N TYR A 79 -8.29 12.11 -9.48
CA TYR A 79 -7.44 11.40 -10.43
C TYR A 79 -6.18 10.82 -9.78
N HIS A 80 -6.07 10.84 -8.45
CA HIS A 80 -5.06 10.08 -7.71
C HIS A 80 -5.38 8.57 -7.63
N THR A 81 -5.92 8.01 -8.71
CA THR A 81 -6.30 6.60 -8.89
C THR A 81 -6.30 6.32 -10.38
N THR A 82 -6.13 5.07 -10.79
CA THR A 82 -6.31 4.72 -12.21
C THR A 82 -7.78 4.56 -12.58
N ASN A 83 -8.70 4.51 -11.61
CA ASN A 83 -10.12 4.38 -11.87
C ASN A 83 -10.68 5.68 -12.47
N GLY A 84 -11.16 5.63 -13.71
CA GLY A 84 -11.66 6.81 -14.41
C GLY A 84 -10.58 7.81 -14.84
N LEU A 85 -9.30 7.44 -14.76
CA LEU A 85 -8.19 8.27 -15.24
C LEU A 85 -8.07 8.20 -16.77
N PRO A 86 -8.09 9.35 -17.48
CA PRO A 86 -7.74 9.39 -18.89
C PRO A 86 -6.37 8.78 -19.18
N HIS A 87 -6.26 7.92 -20.20
CA HIS A 87 -5.02 7.17 -20.49
C HIS A 87 -3.79 8.07 -20.70
N ASN A 88 -3.98 9.26 -21.27
CA ASN A 88 -2.92 10.25 -21.50
C ASN A 88 -2.37 10.85 -20.18
N LEU A 89 -3.09 10.74 -19.06
CA LEU A 89 -2.67 11.24 -17.74
C LEU A 89 -1.93 10.18 -16.90
N MET A 90 -1.81 8.94 -17.38
CA MET A 90 -1.05 7.90 -16.67
C MET A 90 0.42 8.29 -16.38
N PRO A 91 1.16 8.92 -17.32
CA PRO A 91 2.51 9.41 -17.02
C PRO A 91 2.52 10.52 -15.95
N ALA A 92 1.52 11.41 -15.97
CA ALA A 92 1.37 12.48 -14.98
C ALA A 92 1.11 11.90 -13.58
N LEU A 93 0.24 10.88 -13.47
CA LEU A 93 0.00 10.18 -12.20
C LEU A 93 1.27 9.52 -11.66
N LYS A 94 2.04 8.82 -12.51
CA LYS A 94 3.32 8.21 -12.11
C LYS A 94 4.31 9.26 -11.59
N LYS A 95 4.44 10.37 -12.31
CA LYS A 95 5.31 11.49 -11.91
C LYS A 95 4.87 12.13 -10.59
N ALA A 96 3.56 12.38 -10.42
CA ALA A 96 3.02 12.91 -9.18
C ALA A 96 3.27 11.96 -8.00
N LEU A 97 3.09 10.65 -8.21
CA LEU A 97 3.37 9.65 -7.19
C LEU A 97 4.86 9.57 -6.82
N ASP A 98 5.77 9.75 -7.77
CA ASP A 98 7.19 9.86 -7.50
C ASP A 98 7.53 11.06 -6.60
N THR A 99 6.80 12.18 -6.73
CA THR A 99 6.99 13.33 -5.82
C THR A 99 6.51 13.05 -4.39
N ALA A 100 5.67 12.03 -4.17
CA ALA A 100 5.21 11.62 -2.84
C ALA A 100 6.24 10.78 -2.05
N ARG A 101 7.40 10.46 -2.65
CA ARG A 101 8.51 9.74 -2.00
C ARG A 101 8.85 10.25 -0.59
N PRO A 102 9.05 11.56 -0.36
CA PRO A 102 9.39 12.06 0.98
C PRO A 102 8.27 11.83 1.99
N SER A 103 7.00 11.98 1.56
CA SER A 103 5.84 11.69 2.40
C SER A 103 5.82 10.22 2.81
N PHE A 104 6.07 9.31 1.88
CA PHE A 104 6.16 7.88 2.18
C PHE A 104 7.32 7.55 3.12
N SER A 105 8.51 8.12 2.89
CA SER A 105 9.65 7.94 3.80
C SER A 105 9.34 8.44 5.21
N ASN A 106 8.64 9.58 5.35
CA ASN A 106 8.21 10.08 6.65
C ASN A 106 7.21 9.12 7.33
N THR A 107 6.29 8.55 6.56
CA THR A 107 5.37 7.51 7.01
C THR A 107 6.12 6.29 7.54
N LEU A 108 7.13 5.79 6.82
CA LEU A 108 7.96 4.67 7.29
C LEU A 108 8.70 5.00 8.60
N LYS A 109 9.26 6.20 8.72
CA LYS A 109 9.95 6.66 9.96
C LYS A 109 8.99 6.77 11.14
N THR A 110 7.75 7.19 10.89
CA THR A 110 6.72 7.37 11.92
C THR A 110 6.16 6.03 12.37
N LEU A 111 5.73 5.19 11.42
CA LEU A 111 5.08 3.92 11.71
C LEU A 111 6.07 2.83 12.11
N LYS A 112 7.33 2.93 11.65
CA LYS A 112 8.40 1.94 11.84
C LYS A 112 7.90 0.51 11.61
N PRO A 113 7.31 0.17 10.44
CA PRO A 113 6.86 -1.20 10.19
C PRO A 113 8.05 -2.17 10.25
N ASP A 114 7.76 -3.44 10.50
CA ASP A 114 8.77 -4.50 10.54
C ASP A 114 9.01 -5.08 9.12
N LEU A 115 8.00 -4.99 8.25
CA LEU A 115 8.03 -5.42 6.86
C LEU A 115 7.29 -4.43 5.95
N VAL A 116 7.86 -4.12 4.77
CA VAL A 116 7.16 -3.39 3.70
C VAL A 116 6.89 -4.33 2.52
N LEU A 117 5.63 -4.44 2.14
CA LEU A 117 5.17 -5.04 0.89
C LEU A 117 4.81 -3.91 -0.07
N TYR A 118 5.41 -3.87 -1.25
CA TYR A 118 5.14 -2.82 -2.22
C TYR A 118 5.06 -3.38 -3.63
N ASP A 119 4.32 -2.66 -4.46
CA ASP A 119 4.16 -2.97 -5.87
C ASP A 119 5.45 -2.73 -6.67
N TYR A 120 5.75 -3.56 -7.66
CA TYR A 120 6.90 -3.37 -8.55
C TYR A 120 6.87 -2.02 -9.28
N LEU A 121 5.68 -1.44 -9.46
CA LEU A 121 5.50 -0.11 -10.05
C LEU A 121 5.99 1.04 -9.14
N HIS A 122 6.43 0.74 -7.92
CA HIS A 122 7.06 1.66 -6.97
C HIS A 122 8.54 1.32 -6.73
N PRO A 123 9.44 1.45 -7.72
CA PRO A 123 10.84 1.06 -7.55
C PRO A 123 11.55 1.79 -6.41
N TRP A 124 11.08 2.99 -6.04
CA TRP A 124 11.63 3.81 -4.96
C TRP A 124 11.17 3.38 -3.55
N ALA A 125 10.11 2.59 -3.42
CA ALA A 125 9.58 2.20 -2.11
C ALA A 125 10.54 1.30 -1.31
N ALA A 126 11.50 0.66 -2.00
CA ALA A 126 12.57 -0.14 -1.40
C ALA A 126 13.72 0.66 -0.76
N GLY A 127 13.65 2.01 -0.75
CA GLY A 127 14.72 2.86 -0.21
C GLY A 127 15.88 3.13 -1.18
N GLY A 128 15.75 2.77 -2.46
CA GLY A 128 16.80 2.91 -3.48
C GLY A 128 17.08 4.34 -3.99
N GLY A 129 16.78 5.37 -3.21
CA GLY A 129 17.01 6.75 -3.62
C GLY A 129 17.14 7.69 -2.42
N TYR A 130 18.30 7.65 -1.76
CA TYR A 130 18.75 8.65 -0.79
C TYR A 130 17.90 8.82 0.49
N VAL A 131 17.54 7.74 1.19
CA VAL A 131 17.34 7.81 2.65
C VAL A 131 17.88 6.54 3.29
N THR A 132 18.93 6.73 4.08
CA THR A 132 19.57 5.71 4.93
C THR A 132 18.59 5.17 5.99
N GLU A 133 18.64 3.85 6.17
CA GLU A 133 18.12 3.05 7.29
C GLU A 133 16.59 2.88 7.43
N TYR A 134 16.01 2.08 6.54
CA TYR A 134 14.96 1.16 6.96
C TYR A 134 15.61 -0.20 7.24
N SER A 135 15.64 -0.61 8.51
CA SER A 135 16.25 -1.88 8.94
C SER A 135 15.29 -3.08 8.90
N GLY A 136 14.06 -2.87 8.42
CA GLY A 136 13.06 -3.94 8.29
C GLY A 136 13.20 -4.72 6.98
N GLY A 137 12.57 -5.89 6.90
CA GLY A 137 12.53 -6.66 5.66
C GLY A 137 11.68 -5.97 4.59
N SER A 138 11.97 -6.24 3.32
CA SER A 138 11.14 -5.81 2.18
C SER A 138 10.86 -7.00 1.27
N ILE A 139 9.60 -7.21 0.89
CA ILE A 139 9.22 -8.27 -0.06
C ILE A 139 8.56 -7.62 -1.28
N PHE A 140 9.04 -8.02 -2.45
CA PHE A 140 8.61 -7.57 -3.77
C PHE A 140 7.40 -8.36 -4.26
N LEU A 141 6.38 -7.67 -4.80
CA LEU A 141 5.25 -8.30 -5.48
C LEU A 141 5.42 -8.15 -7.02
N PRO A 142 5.72 -9.24 -7.76
CA PRO A 142 5.83 -9.18 -9.22
C PRO A 142 4.48 -8.85 -9.88
N PRO A 143 4.48 -8.37 -11.14
CA PRO A 143 3.26 -8.19 -11.92
C PRO A 143 2.45 -9.49 -11.95
N VAL A 144 1.24 -9.44 -11.40
CA VAL A 144 0.36 -10.61 -11.38
C VAL A 144 -0.34 -10.71 -12.73
N GLN A 145 0.20 -11.52 -13.64
CA GLN A 145 -0.58 -12.08 -14.74
C GLN A 145 -1.67 -12.98 -14.12
N LEU A 146 -2.89 -12.89 -14.65
CA LEU A 146 -4.18 -13.43 -14.19
C LEU A 146 -4.25 -14.88 -13.64
N HIS A 147 -3.17 -15.68 -13.69
CA HIS A 147 -3.17 -17.11 -13.33
C HIS A 147 -2.91 -17.44 -11.84
N VAL A 148 -2.65 -16.46 -10.98
CA VAL A 148 -2.26 -16.73 -9.57
C VAL A 148 -3.44 -16.76 -8.58
N LEU A 149 -4.66 -16.40 -9.00
CA LEU A 149 -5.84 -16.48 -8.13
C LEU A 149 -6.06 -17.91 -7.60
N THR A 150 -5.71 -18.92 -8.41
CA THR A 150 -5.85 -20.34 -8.04
C THR A 150 -4.79 -20.83 -7.05
N PHE A 151 -3.62 -20.17 -6.97
CA PHE A 151 -2.53 -20.60 -6.06
C PHE A 151 -2.69 -20.00 -4.66
N PHE A 152 -3.21 -18.78 -4.53
CA PHE A 152 -3.47 -18.16 -3.22
C PHE A 152 -4.82 -18.56 -2.61
N MET A 153 -5.76 -19.16 -3.35
CA MET A 153 -7.01 -19.69 -2.78
C MET A 153 -6.85 -21.02 -2.01
N ARG A 154 -5.63 -21.56 -1.89
CA ARG A 154 -5.35 -22.83 -1.21
C ARG A 154 -4.65 -22.71 0.16
N PHE A 155 -4.47 -21.51 0.71
CA PHE A 155 -3.92 -21.29 2.06
C PHE A 155 -4.57 -20.13 2.82
#